data_AF-A0A970XSV0-F1
#
_entry.id   AF-A0A970XSV0-F1
#
_cell.length_a   1.000
_cell.length_b   1.000
_cell.length_c   1.000
_cell.angle_alpha   90.00
_cell.angle_beta   90.00
_cell.angle_gamma   90.00
#
_symmetry.space_group_name_H-M   'P 1'
#
loop_
_entity.id
_entity.type
_entity.pdbx_description
1 polymer ?
#
loop_
_entity_poly.entity_id
_entity_poly.type
_entity_poly.pdbx_seq_one_letter_code
_entity_poly.pdbx_strand_id
1 'polypeptide(L)'
;MRGKTLLLALIIVAIYISVMLNNPDERLKAAGYNQLLDWYGLTVTKFAELEYVHNPGLRFLNNNSFLAVEAVIPDGRTDYATRLDKAMLSCQAIVECSGMDAWHTTSAGQRYLNYMRNKIYRVVVFDGGHHLPTLGTSPDIIIVPVFKGYAVHSYMRDGMKVECLTTILKVIDSPSVVVTVPRFFLVKSTGSLTQVTHRVITESSNNIQADEETNPGQANPYGSRYKDCLFAYISSQKVNNWQDFLTGFKTLYNKDINHVYLAFNYNEVDGLKARQFARQLQTELGIPVEIVNSPVKVADLIFR
;
A
#
# COMPACT_ATOMS: atom_id res chain seq x y z
N MET A 1 2.20 -8.39 47.03
CA MET A 1 0.84 -8.21 46.48
C MET A 1 0.84 -7.51 45.12
N ARG A 2 1.52 -6.36 44.95
CA ARG A 2 1.56 -5.61 43.66
C ARG A 2 1.98 -6.43 42.43
N GLY A 3 2.98 -7.32 42.54
CA GLY A 3 3.43 -8.14 41.40
C GLY A 3 2.40 -9.17 40.91
N LYS A 4 1.58 -9.73 41.82
CA LYS A 4 0.52 -10.68 41.44
C LYS A 4 -0.66 -9.98 40.76
N THR A 5 -0.99 -8.77 41.22
CA THR A 5 -2.01 -7.92 40.58
C THR A 5 -1.56 -7.45 39.20
N LEU A 6 -0.29 -7.08 39.04
CA LEU A 6 0.29 -6.69 37.74
C LEU A 6 0.31 -7.87 36.75
N LEU A 7 0.70 -9.06 37.22
CA LEU A 7 0.70 -10.28 36.41
C LEU A 7 -0.72 -10.66 35.98
N LEU A 8 -1.68 -10.59 36.90
CA LEU A 8 -3.09 -10.86 36.59
C LEU A 8 -3.63 -9.87 35.56
N ALA A 9 -3.29 -8.58 35.68
CA ALA A 9 -3.65 -7.56 34.69
C ALA A 9 -3.05 -7.87 33.31
N LEU A 10 -1.77 -8.27 33.25
CA LEU A 10 -1.11 -8.67 32.00
C LEU A 10 -1.77 -9.91 31.37
N ILE A 11 -2.14 -10.91 32.19
CA ILE A 11 -2.84 -12.11 31.73
C ILE A 11 -4.22 -11.74 31.17
N ILE A 12 -4.98 -10.89 31.87
CA ILE A 12 -6.29 -10.42 31.41
C ILE A 12 -6.16 -9.65 30.10
N VAL A 13 -5.16 -8.78 29.97
CA VAL A 13 -4.87 -8.06 28.72
C VAL A 13 -4.49 -9.03 27.60
N ALA A 14 -3.65 -10.02 27.87
CA ALA A 14 -3.26 -11.03 26.88
C ALA A 14 -4.45 -11.89 26.44
N ILE A 15 -5.33 -12.29 27.36
CA ILE A 15 -6.57 -13.01 27.06
C ILE A 15 -7.50 -12.13 26.24
N TYR A 16 -7.71 -10.87 26.63
CA TYR A 16 -8.54 -9.92 25.89
C TYR A 16 -8.03 -9.74 24.45
N ILE A 17 -6.72 -9.50 24.28
CA ILE A 17 -6.09 -9.39 22.95
C ILE A 17 -6.28 -10.69 22.15
N SER A 18 -6.05 -11.86 22.75
CA SER A 18 -6.20 -13.16 22.09
C SER A 18 -7.65 -13.41 21.64
N VAL A 19 -8.64 -13.08 22.49
CA VAL A 19 -10.06 -13.19 22.14
C VAL A 19 -10.41 -12.23 21.00
N MET A 20 -9.94 -10.97 21.04
CA MET A 20 -10.19 -9.99 19.98
C MET A 20 -9.53 -10.34 18.64
N LEU A 21 -8.40 -11.05 18.66
CA LEU A 21 -7.72 -11.52 17.45
C LEU A 21 -8.39 -12.74 16.82
N ASN A 22 -8.96 -13.64 17.64
CA ASN A 22 -9.49 -14.92 17.17
C ASN A 22 -11.03 -14.96 17.04
N ASN A 23 -11.76 -14.20 17.85
CA ASN A 23 -13.23 -14.11 17.85
C ASN A 23 -13.67 -12.66 18.00
N PRO A 24 -13.54 -11.85 16.94
CA PRO A 24 -13.79 -10.42 17.03
C PRO A 24 -15.28 -10.12 17.15
N ASP A 25 -15.70 -9.61 18.32
CA ASP A 25 -16.95 -8.87 18.43
C ASP A 25 -16.68 -7.39 18.14
N GLU A 26 -17.35 -6.82 17.14
CA GLU A 26 -17.13 -5.45 16.68
C GLU A 26 -17.43 -4.40 17.76
N ARG A 27 -18.37 -4.66 18.67
CA ARG A 27 -18.70 -3.75 19.78
C ARG A 27 -17.61 -3.79 20.84
N LEU A 28 -17.09 -4.97 21.17
CA LEU A 28 -15.98 -5.13 22.12
C LEU A 28 -14.66 -4.56 21.58
N LYS A 29 -14.42 -4.67 20.26
CA LYS A 29 -13.29 -4.01 19.60
C LYS A 29 -13.38 -2.49 19.71
N ALA A 30 -14.55 -1.92 19.41
CA ALA A 30 -14.79 -0.48 19.49
C ALA A 30 -14.71 0.05 20.93
N ALA A 31 -15.11 -0.75 21.92
CA ALA A 31 -15.17 -0.34 23.32
C ALA A 31 -13.81 -0.29 24.05
N GLY A 32 -12.74 -0.93 23.53
CA GLY A 32 -11.44 -0.92 24.22
C GLY A 32 -10.23 -1.20 23.35
N TYR A 33 -10.28 -2.22 22.48
CA TYR A 33 -9.14 -2.59 21.63
C TYR A 33 -8.73 -1.47 20.68
N ASN A 34 -9.68 -0.83 20.00
CA ASN A 34 -9.40 0.27 19.07
C ASN A 34 -8.83 1.49 19.80
N GLN A 35 -9.33 1.80 21.00
CA GLN A 35 -8.83 2.92 21.81
C GLN A 35 -7.37 2.68 22.24
N LEU A 36 -7.05 1.45 22.64
CA LEU A 36 -5.68 1.08 23.00
C LEU A 36 -4.75 1.08 21.78
N LEU A 37 -5.21 0.58 20.63
CA LEU A 37 -4.46 0.64 19.38
C LEU A 37 -4.23 2.08 18.90
N ASP A 38 -5.24 2.95 19.02
CA ASP A 38 -5.14 4.37 18.67
C ASP A 38 -4.18 5.09 19.58
N TRP A 39 -4.28 4.86 20.90
CA TRP A 39 -3.34 5.41 21.87
C TRP A 39 -1.91 4.93 21.60
N TYR A 40 -1.74 3.62 21.38
CA TYR A 40 -0.45 3.04 21.02
C TYR A 40 0.10 3.68 19.74
N GLY A 41 -0.70 3.72 18.68
CA GLY A 41 -0.36 4.34 17.40
C GLY A 41 0.08 5.78 17.56
N LEU A 42 -0.76 6.65 18.13
CA LEU A 42 -0.43 8.07 18.38
C LEU A 42 0.83 8.25 19.23
N THR A 43 1.14 7.30 20.11
CA THR A 43 2.34 7.36 20.95
C THR A 43 3.57 6.95 20.15
N VAL A 44 3.57 5.78 19.52
CA VAL A 44 4.77 5.26 18.83
C VAL A 44 5.08 6.03 17.55
N THR A 45 4.06 6.51 16.84
CA THR A 45 4.22 7.24 15.58
C THR A 45 4.98 8.56 15.75
N LYS A 46 4.97 9.16 16.95
CA LYS A 46 5.81 10.33 17.28
C LYS A 46 7.29 10.02 17.25
N PHE A 47 7.65 8.78 17.59
CA PHE A 47 9.03 8.29 17.66
C PHE A 47 9.42 7.49 16.42
N ALA A 48 8.52 7.38 15.44
CA ALA A 48 8.80 6.70 14.18
C ALA A 48 9.83 7.50 13.41
N GLU A 49 11.03 6.95 13.24
CA GLU A 49 12.00 7.47 12.29
C GLU A 49 11.45 7.26 10.87
N LEU A 50 11.41 8.34 10.09
CA LEU A 50 11.03 8.30 8.68
C LEU A 50 12.33 8.29 7.89
N GLU A 51 12.55 7.22 7.13
CA GLU A 51 13.69 7.15 6.23
C GLU A 51 13.18 7.30 4.78
N TYR A 52 13.72 8.27 4.07
CA TYR A 52 13.33 8.56 2.69
C TYR A 52 14.13 7.68 1.73
N VAL A 53 13.46 6.68 1.15
CA VAL A 53 14.10 5.78 0.17
C VAL A 53 14.01 6.31 -1.26
N HIS A 54 13.07 7.20 -1.52
CA HIS A 54 12.93 7.95 -2.77
C HIS A 54 12.19 9.26 -2.49
N ASN A 55 12.74 10.41 -2.89
CA ASN A 55 12.11 11.71 -2.66
C ASN A 55 12.33 12.64 -3.87
N PRO A 56 11.50 12.52 -4.90
CA PRO A 56 11.53 13.42 -6.05
C PRO A 56 10.98 14.81 -5.69
N GLY A 57 10.27 14.92 -4.56
CA GLY A 57 9.50 16.09 -4.14
C GLY A 57 8.00 15.86 -4.31
N LEU A 58 7.18 16.65 -3.60
CA LEU A 58 5.74 16.64 -3.79
C LEU A 58 5.37 17.58 -4.94
N ARG A 59 4.41 17.18 -5.77
CA ARG A 59 3.82 18.10 -6.75
C ARG A 59 3.14 19.27 -6.07
N PHE A 60 3.05 20.40 -6.76
CA PHE A 60 2.33 21.55 -6.29
C PHE A 60 0.81 21.29 -6.24
N LEU A 61 0.16 21.69 -5.14
CA LEU A 61 -1.30 21.78 -5.04
C LEU A 61 -1.70 23.24 -4.97
N ASN A 62 -2.51 23.69 -5.93
CA ASN A 62 -3.07 25.04 -5.92
C ASN A 62 -4.29 25.11 -4.98
N ASN A 63 -4.11 24.75 -3.70
CA ASN A 63 -5.13 24.90 -2.68
C ASN A 63 -4.55 25.55 -1.41
N ASN A 64 -5.26 26.53 -0.87
CA ASN A 64 -4.90 27.21 0.39
C ASN A 64 -5.46 26.46 1.62
N SER A 65 -5.75 25.17 1.47
CA SER A 65 -6.33 24.37 2.54
C SER A 65 -5.32 24.20 3.66
N PHE A 66 -5.78 24.11 4.92
CA PHE A 66 -4.92 23.64 6.00
C PHE A 66 -4.43 22.22 5.68
N LEU A 67 -3.24 21.85 6.17
CA LEU A 67 -2.63 20.52 6.12
C LEU A 67 -3.46 19.47 6.90
N ALA A 68 -4.71 19.28 6.49
CA ALA A 68 -5.57 18.23 6.99
C ALA A 68 -5.33 16.96 6.17
N VAL A 69 -5.26 15.83 6.86
CA VAL A 69 -5.11 14.50 6.26
C VAL A 69 -6.25 13.61 6.74
N GLU A 70 -6.94 12.97 5.81
CA GLU A 70 -8.00 12.01 6.09
C GLU A 70 -7.53 10.59 5.76
N ALA A 71 -7.75 9.63 6.66
CA ALA A 71 -7.45 8.22 6.40
C ALA A 71 -8.74 7.44 6.16
N VAL A 72 -8.85 6.83 4.98
CA VAL A 72 -9.99 6.03 4.54
C VAL A 72 -9.73 4.56 4.88
N ILE A 73 -10.17 4.13 6.06
CA ILE A 73 -9.99 2.75 6.56
C ILE A 73 -11.06 1.81 5.97
N PRO A 74 -10.76 0.51 5.72
CA PRO A 74 -11.77 -0.47 5.34
C PRO A 74 -12.86 -0.60 6.42
N ASP A 75 -14.11 -0.37 6.04
CA ASP A 75 -15.28 -0.41 6.92
C ASP A 75 -16.45 -1.18 6.29
N GLY A 76 -16.18 -1.96 5.24
CA GLY A 76 -17.18 -2.70 4.46
C GLY A 76 -18.01 -1.84 3.51
N ARG A 77 -17.85 -0.51 3.51
CA ARG A 77 -18.53 0.39 2.58
C ARG A 77 -17.70 0.51 1.30
N THR A 78 -18.34 0.25 0.16
CA THR A 78 -17.71 0.27 -1.17
C THR A 78 -18.01 1.54 -1.97
N ASP A 79 -18.75 2.49 -1.41
CA ASP A 79 -19.00 3.79 -2.03
C ASP A 79 -17.77 4.72 -1.86
N TYR A 80 -16.69 4.36 -2.56
CA TYR A 80 -15.43 5.07 -2.51
C TYR A 80 -15.52 6.47 -3.11
N ALA A 81 -16.31 6.66 -4.18
CA ALA A 81 -16.48 7.96 -4.82
C ALA A 81 -17.07 9.00 -3.85
N THR A 82 -18.19 8.70 -3.19
CA THR A 82 -18.80 9.65 -2.23
C THR A 82 -17.87 9.95 -1.04
N ARG A 83 -17.11 8.95 -0.58
CA ARG A 83 -16.14 9.14 0.52
C ARG A 83 -15.01 10.08 0.10
N LEU A 84 -14.47 9.90 -1.11
CA LEU A 84 -13.42 10.75 -1.63
C LEU A 84 -13.94 12.16 -1.90
N ASP A 85 -15.14 12.33 -2.46
CA ASP A 85 -15.75 13.65 -2.67
C ASP A 85 -15.88 14.41 -1.35
N LYS A 86 -16.34 13.74 -0.30
CA LYS A 86 -16.44 14.33 1.03
C LYS A 86 -15.07 14.72 1.59
N ALA A 87 -14.08 13.82 1.50
CA ALA A 87 -12.75 14.07 2.01
C ALA A 87 -12.06 15.24 1.30
N MET A 88 -12.19 15.33 -0.04
CA MET A 88 -11.63 16.41 -0.85
C MET A 88 -12.15 17.81 -0.50
N LEU A 89 -13.28 17.93 0.20
CA LEU A 89 -13.79 19.22 0.69
C LEU A 89 -13.02 19.74 1.92
N SER A 90 -12.32 18.87 2.64
CA SER A 90 -11.78 19.18 3.97
C SER A 90 -10.32 18.81 4.20
N CYS A 91 -9.64 18.16 3.24
CA CYS A 91 -8.24 17.74 3.42
C CYS A 91 -7.36 17.96 2.19
N GLN A 92 -6.04 17.99 2.42
CA GLN A 92 -4.99 18.09 1.40
C GLN A 92 -4.38 16.74 1.07
N ALA A 93 -4.60 15.71 1.88
CA ALA A 93 -4.15 14.36 1.59
C ALA A 93 -5.16 13.30 2.05
N ILE A 94 -5.29 12.24 1.27
CA ILE A 94 -6.07 11.05 1.60
C ILE A 94 -5.15 9.85 1.70
N VAL A 95 -5.19 9.15 2.84
CA VAL A 95 -4.57 7.84 3.01
C VAL A 95 -5.56 6.75 2.64
N GLU A 96 -5.22 6.00 1.59
CA GLU A 96 -6.10 5.01 0.98
C GLU A 96 -5.89 3.63 1.58
N CYS A 97 -6.95 2.83 1.61
CA CYS A 97 -6.88 1.44 1.99
C CYS A 97 -6.76 0.51 0.78
N SER A 98 -6.39 -0.74 1.03
CA SER A 98 -6.23 -1.76 -0.03
C SER A 98 -7.50 -2.00 -0.86
N GLY A 99 -8.69 -1.79 -0.30
CA GLY A 99 -9.94 -1.85 -1.05
C GLY A 99 -10.08 -0.73 -2.08
N MET A 100 -9.54 0.45 -1.77
CA MET A 100 -9.51 1.61 -2.67
C MET A 100 -8.45 1.44 -3.76
N ASP A 101 -7.30 0.86 -3.43
CA ASP A 101 -6.29 0.45 -4.43
C ASP A 101 -6.91 -0.46 -5.51
N ALA A 102 -7.69 -1.45 -5.07
CA ALA A 102 -8.41 -2.34 -5.99
C ALA A 102 -9.47 -1.57 -6.80
N TRP A 103 -10.22 -0.67 -6.18
CA TRP A 103 -11.22 0.14 -6.89
C TRP A 103 -10.60 1.06 -7.94
N HIS A 104 -9.41 1.61 -7.70
CA HIS A 104 -8.65 2.40 -8.66
C HIS A 104 -8.22 1.61 -9.90
N THR A 105 -8.30 0.29 -9.89
CA THR A 105 -8.11 -0.54 -11.09
C THR A 105 -9.36 -0.69 -11.96
N THR A 106 -10.49 -0.12 -11.54
CA THR A 106 -11.73 -0.07 -12.36
C THR A 106 -11.76 1.18 -13.24
N SER A 107 -12.54 1.16 -14.33
CA SER A 107 -12.73 2.36 -15.17
C SER A 107 -13.29 3.55 -14.39
N ALA A 108 -14.13 3.31 -13.38
CA ALA A 108 -14.64 4.36 -12.51
C ALA A 108 -13.53 4.95 -11.63
N GLY A 109 -12.76 4.10 -10.95
CA GLY A 109 -11.65 4.53 -10.09
C GLY A 109 -10.52 5.21 -10.86
N GLN A 110 -10.22 4.79 -12.09
CA GLN A 110 -9.24 5.44 -12.99
C GLN A 110 -9.66 6.86 -13.36
N ARG A 111 -10.92 7.08 -13.76
CA ARG A 111 -11.44 8.44 -14.00
C ARG A 111 -11.34 9.29 -12.74
N TYR A 112 -11.54 8.67 -11.58
CA TYR A 112 -11.47 9.35 -10.30
C TYR A 112 -10.04 9.75 -9.90
N LEU A 113 -9.02 8.94 -10.24
CA LEU A 113 -7.61 9.33 -10.07
C LEU A 113 -7.29 10.63 -10.81
N ASN A 114 -7.75 10.75 -12.05
CA ASN A 114 -7.54 11.95 -12.87
C ASN A 114 -8.23 13.17 -12.22
N TYR A 115 -9.43 12.97 -11.68
CA TYR A 115 -10.19 14.00 -11.00
C TYR A 115 -9.52 14.47 -9.69
N MET A 116 -8.92 13.55 -8.93
CA MET A 116 -8.21 13.83 -7.69
C MET A 116 -6.86 14.52 -7.90
N ARG A 117 -6.17 14.23 -9.01
CA ARG A 117 -4.77 14.60 -9.23
C ARG A 117 -4.49 16.07 -8.91
N ASN A 118 -5.30 17.01 -9.37
CA ASN A 118 -5.00 18.44 -9.16
C ASN A 118 -5.59 19.02 -7.86
N LYS A 119 -6.24 18.19 -7.04
CA LYS A 119 -7.01 18.63 -5.87
C LYS A 119 -6.41 18.19 -4.55
N ILE A 120 -5.83 17.00 -4.51
CA ILE A 120 -5.46 16.36 -3.25
C ILE A 120 -4.31 15.37 -3.41
N TYR A 121 -3.44 15.25 -2.41
CA TYR A 121 -2.40 14.22 -2.37
C TYR A 121 -2.99 12.84 -2.08
N ARG A 122 -2.55 11.84 -2.85
CA ARG A 122 -2.92 10.45 -2.66
C ARG A 122 -1.81 9.70 -1.94
N VAL A 123 -2.15 9.03 -0.84
CA VAL A 123 -1.19 8.35 0.03
C VAL A 123 -1.54 6.88 0.15
N VAL A 124 -0.59 6.01 -0.17
CA VAL A 124 -0.77 4.55 -0.13
C VAL A 124 0.14 3.95 0.92
N VAL A 125 -0.39 3.01 1.72
CA VAL A 125 0.42 2.18 2.63
C VAL A 125 0.83 0.92 1.89
N PHE A 126 2.10 0.79 1.53
CA PHE A 126 2.63 -0.35 0.79
C PHE A 126 3.20 -1.39 1.75
N ASP A 127 2.37 -2.33 2.22
CA ASP A 127 2.79 -3.34 3.19
C ASP A 127 2.83 -4.77 2.65
N GLY A 128 3.08 -4.93 1.34
CA GLY A 128 3.29 -6.23 0.71
C GLY A 128 3.22 -6.15 -0.81
N GLY A 129 3.55 -7.26 -1.47
CA GLY A 129 3.52 -7.36 -2.93
C GLY A 129 2.13 -7.15 -3.54
N HIS A 130 1.05 -7.35 -2.79
CA HIS A 130 -0.31 -7.03 -3.23
C HIS A 130 -0.53 -5.55 -3.58
N HIS A 131 0.30 -4.65 -3.06
CA HIS A 131 0.29 -3.24 -3.43
C HIS A 131 1.13 -2.94 -4.68
N LEU A 132 1.86 -3.90 -5.28
CA LEU A 132 2.68 -3.65 -6.47
C LEU A 132 1.93 -2.93 -7.61
N PRO A 133 0.66 -3.27 -7.93
CA PRO A 133 -0.09 -2.54 -8.96
C PRO A 133 -0.33 -1.05 -8.65
N THR A 134 -0.22 -0.60 -7.40
CA THR A 134 -0.42 0.82 -7.07
C THR A 134 0.72 1.70 -7.57
N LEU A 135 1.91 1.15 -7.82
CA LEU A 135 2.99 1.90 -8.48
C LEU A 135 2.54 2.41 -9.85
N GLY A 136 1.77 1.59 -10.56
CA GLY A 136 1.21 1.96 -11.86
C GLY A 136 0.05 2.96 -11.79
N THR A 137 -0.44 3.34 -10.60
CA THR A 137 -1.46 4.39 -10.45
C THR A 137 -0.86 5.72 -10.00
N SER A 138 0.46 5.82 -9.81
CA SER A 138 1.18 7.05 -9.47
C SER A 138 0.63 7.79 -8.23
N PRO A 139 0.75 7.20 -7.01
CA PRO A 139 0.40 7.91 -5.78
C PRO A 139 1.41 9.02 -5.51
N ASP A 140 1.05 9.99 -4.68
CA ASP A 140 1.94 11.10 -4.32
C ASP A 140 2.90 10.70 -3.20
N ILE A 141 2.40 9.90 -2.25
CA ILE A 141 3.17 9.40 -1.12
C ILE A 141 2.96 7.89 -1.00
N ILE A 142 4.05 7.15 -0.80
CA ILE A 142 4.03 5.75 -0.45
C ILE A 142 4.68 5.58 0.92
N ILE A 143 3.92 5.09 1.90
CA ILE A 143 4.40 4.78 3.23
C ILE A 143 4.64 3.27 3.31
N VAL A 144 5.89 2.87 3.53
CA VAL A 144 6.32 1.48 3.53
C VAL A 144 6.62 1.04 4.97
N PRO A 145 5.73 0.30 5.65
CA PRO A 145 6.06 -0.24 6.95
C PRO A 145 7.02 -1.44 6.83
N VAL A 146 8.23 -1.31 7.40
CA VAL A 146 9.36 -2.23 7.21
C VAL A 146 9.61 -3.09 8.43
N PHE A 147 9.82 -4.39 8.20
CA PHE A 147 10.36 -5.31 9.20
C PHE A 147 11.44 -6.19 8.57
N LYS A 148 12.64 -6.24 9.19
CA LYS A 148 13.82 -6.98 8.71
C LYS A 148 14.12 -6.78 7.20
N GLY A 149 13.98 -5.55 6.71
CA GLY A 149 14.25 -5.18 5.31
C GLY A 149 13.12 -5.48 4.32
N TYR A 150 11.94 -5.90 4.79
CA TYR A 150 10.77 -6.15 3.94
C TYR A 150 9.59 -5.24 4.27
N ALA A 151 8.85 -4.82 3.24
CA ALA A 151 7.45 -4.42 3.34
C ALA A 151 6.61 -5.69 3.54
N VAL A 152 5.95 -5.82 4.70
CA VAL A 152 5.23 -7.05 5.07
C VAL A 152 3.90 -6.84 5.78
N HIS A 153 2.93 -7.65 5.37
CA HIS A 153 1.62 -7.73 5.99
C HIS A 153 1.67 -8.71 7.18
N SER A 154 0.79 -8.53 8.16
CA SER A 154 0.67 -9.47 9.29
C SER A 154 0.17 -10.84 8.82
N TYR A 155 -0.71 -10.84 7.82
CA TYR A 155 -1.42 -12.02 7.33
C TYR A 155 -0.97 -12.52 5.94
N MET A 156 -0.68 -11.64 5.00
CA MET A 156 -0.38 -12.01 3.61
C MET A 156 1.06 -12.50 3.49
N ARG A 157 1.27 -13.66 2.84
CA ARG A 157 2.59 -14.20 2.54
C ARG A 157 3.08 -13.66 1.20
N ASP A 158 3.37 -12.39 1.16
CA ASP A 158 3.69 -11.70 -0.09
C ASP A 158 4.73 -10.58 0.12
N GLY A 159 5.53 -10.66 1.18
CA GLY A 159 6.50 -9.64 1.54
C GLY A 159 7.47 -9.28 0.42
N MET A 160 7.73 -7.99 0.26
CA MET A 160 8.61 -7.44 -0.77
C MET A 160 9.83 -6.78 -0.11
N LYS A 161 11.04 -7.06 -0.60
CA LYS A 161 12.24 -6.41 -0.08
C LYS A 161 12.19 -4.92 -0.41
N VAL A 162 12.52 -4.07 0.57
CA VAL A 162 12.58 -2.61 0.38
C VAL A 162 13.59 -2.26 -0.70
N GLU A 163 14.74 -2.92 -0.71
CA GLU A 163 15.77 -2.76 -1.75
C GLU A 163 15.24 -3.00 -3.17
N CYS A 164 14.40 -4.04 -3.35
CA CYS A 164 13.78 -4.34 -4.64
C CYS A 164 12.80 -3.22 -5.03
N LEU A 165 11.96 -2.76 -4.10
CA LEU A 165 11.06 -1.63 -4.31
C LEU A 165 11.84 -0.37 -4.69
N THR A 166 12.93 -0.05 -3.99
CA THR A 166 13.80 1.11 -4.30
C THR A 166 14.38 1.02 -5.72
N THR A 167 14.82 -0.16 -6.15
CA THR A 167 15.31 -0.37 -7.52
C THR A 167 14.21 -0.10 -8.55
N ILE A 168 13.01 -0.63 -8.35
CA ILE A 168 11.87 -0.41 -9.24
C ILE A 168 11.51 1.08 -9.31
N LEU A 169 11.43 1.76 -8.16
CA LEU A 169 11.11 3.20 -8.09
C LEU A 169 12.12 4.07 -8.86
N LYS A 170 13.39 3.70 -8.85
CA LYS A 170 14.44 4.35 -9.65
C LYS A 170 14.29 4.06 -11.13
N VAL A 171 14.04 2.81 -11.51
CA VAL A 171 13.85 2.40 -12.91
C VAL A 171 12.71 3.18 -13.54
N ILE A 172 11.58 3.28 -12.85
CA ILE A 172 10.42 4.02 -13.37
C ILE A 172 10.48 5.53 -13.11
N ASP A 173 11.57 6.02 -12.51
CA ASP A 173 11.72 7.40 -12.03
C ASP A 173 10.39 7.90 -11.43
N SER A 174 10.02 7.22 -10.35
CA SER A 174 8.70 7.37 -9.71
C SER A 174 8.49 8.82 -9.24
N PRO A 175 7.29 9.39 -9.40
CA PRO A 175 7.00 10.72 -8.89
C PRO A 175 6.58 10.69 -7.41
N SER A 176 6.50 9.50 -6.80
CA SER A 176 6.04 9.35 -5.43
C SER A 176 7.16 9.66 -4.43
N VAL A 177 6.86 10.41 -3.38
CA VAL A 177 7.69 10.41 -2.18
C VAL A 177 7.49 9.08 -1.46
N VAL A 178 8.57 8.34 -1.26
CA VAL A 178 8.53 7.01 -0.62
C VAL A 178 9.32 7.04 0.67
N VAL A 179 8.63 6.77 1.77
CA VAL A 179 9.22 6.71 3.11
C VAL A 179 9.05 5.34 3.71
N THR A 180 10.07 4.87 4.43
CA THR A 180 10.01 3.69 5.27
C THR A 180 9.71 4.09 6.70
N VAL A 181 8.95 3.24 7.39
CA VAL A 181 8.60 3.38 8.80
C VAL A 181 8.78 2.01 9.47
N PRO A 182 9.34 1.89 10.69
CA PRO A 182 9.36 0.61 11.38
C PRO A 182 7.94 0.00 11.47
N ARG A 183 7.78 -1.28 11.14
CA ARG A 183 6.45 -1.93 10.99
C ARG A 183 5.54 -1.75 12.20
N PHE A 184 6.11 -1.85 13.39
CA PHE A 184 5.37 -1.73 14.66
C PHE A 184 5.01 -0.28 15.01
N PHE A 185 5.55 0.69 14.28
CA PHE A 185 5.33 2.12 14.51
C PHE A 185 4.29 2.71 13.54
N LEU A 186 3.78 1.91 12.60
CA LEU A 186 2.69 2.25 11.69
C LEU A 186 1.47 1.38 11.97
N VAL A 187 0.59 1.87 12.84
CA VAL A 187 -0.72 1.27 13.10
C VAL A 187 -1.69 1.72 12.01
N LYS A 188 -2.46 0.80 11.42
CA LYS A 188 -3.51 1.12 10.43
C LYS A 188 -4.75 1.71 11.12
N SER A 189 -4.58 2.85 11.78
CA SER A 189 -5.65 3.63 12.39
C SER A 189 -5.56 5.09 11.97
N THR A 190 -6.66 5.82 12.06
CA THR A 190 -6.78 7.17 11.48
C THR A 190 -5.73 8.10 12.06
N GLY A 191 -5.57 8.12 13.39
CA GLY A 191 -4.61 8.99 14.07
C GLY A 191 -3.16 8.74 13.65
N SER A 192 -2.74 7.47 13.63
CA SER A 192 -1.39 7.05 13.22
C SER A 192 -1.10 7.41 11.75
N LEU A 193 -2.01 7.08 10.84
CA LEU A 193 -1.84 7.34 9.41
C LEU A 193 -1.84 8.83 9.07
N THR A 194 -2.76 9.60 9.66
CA THR A 194 -2.80 11.07 9.54
C THR A 194 -1.48 11.68 10.02
N GLN A 195 -0.96 11.24 11.17
CA GLN A 195 0.25 11.80 11.75
C GLN A 195 1.51 11.51 10.92
N VAL A 196 1.72 10.27 10.48
CA VAL A 196 2.86 9.95 9.58
C VAL A 196 2.77 10.77 8.31
N THR A 197 1.60 10.79 7.68
CA THR A 197 1.40 11.50 6.41
C THR A 197 1.68 12.99 6.55
N HIS A 198 1.18 13.62 7.62
CA HIS A 198 1.44 15.03 7.89
C HIS A 198 2.95 15.32 8.02
N ARG A 199 3.69 14.46 8.72
CA ARG A 199 5.15 14.58 8.82
C ARG A 199 5.83 14.46 7.47
N VAL A 200 5.46 13.46 6.66
CA VAL A 200 6.01 13.29 5.31
C VAL A 200 5.76 14.53 4.45
N ILE A 201 4.56 15.09 4.46
CA ILE A 201 4.24 16.31 3.70
C ILE A 201 5.07 17.49 4.19
N THR A 202 5.15 17.69 5.50
CA THR A 202 5.89 18.81 6.11
C THR A 202 7.39 18.72 5.77
N GLU A 203 7.99 17.54 5.92
CA GLU A 203 9.41 17.31 5.65
C GLU A 203 9.73 17.35 4.14
N SER A 204 8.76 17.06 3.26
CA SER A 204 8.93 17.13 1.80
C SER A 204 8.57 18.49 1.19
N SER A 205 7.99 19.41 1.98
CA SER A 205 7.48 20.71 1.49
C SER A 205 8.56 21.65 0.93
N ASN A 206 9.83 21.43 1.28
CA ASN A 206 10.94 22.19 0.71
C ASN A 206 11.35 21.74 -0.71
N ASN A 207 10.89 20.56 -1.14
CA ASN A 207 11.14 20.00 -2.46
C ASN A 207 9.81 19.92 -3.22
N ILE A 208 9.33 21.06 -3.73
CA ILE A 208 8.14 21.09 -4.59
C ILE A 208 8.59 20.90 -6.03
N GLN A 209 8.06 19.86 -6.70
CA GLN A 209 8.27 19.70 -8.13
C GLN A 209 7.37 20.66 -8.91
N ALA A 210 7.92 21.22 -9.98
CA ALA A 210 7.12 21.86 -11.02
C ALA A 210 6.10 20.83 -11.55
N ASP A 211 4.91 21.30 -11.87
CA ASP A 211 3.80 20.46 -12.35
C ASP A 211 4.14 19.96 -13.76
N GLU A 212 4.97 18.92 -13.86
CA GLU A 212 5.07 18.14 -15.08
C GLU A 212 3.75 17.38 -15.25
N GLU A 213 3.23 17.34 -16.48
CA GLU A 213 2.06 16.53 -16.88
C GLU A 213 2.33 15.06 -16.59
N THR A 214 2.22 14.69 -15.33
CA THR A 214 2.40 13.35 -14.81
C THR A 214 1.09 12.65 -15.08
N ASN A 215 1.07 11.93 -16.22
CA ASN A 215 -0.09 11.13 -16.60
C ASN A 215 -0.36 10.13 -15.47
N PRO A 216 -1.52 10.17 -14.81
CA PRO A 216 -1.90 9.14 -13.84
C PRO A 216 -1.81 7.81 -14.57
N GLY A 217 -0.92 6.93 -14.11
CA GLY A 217 -0.62 5.70 -14.81
C GLY A 217 -1.89 4.86 -15.05
N GLN A 218 -1.82 3.97 -16.03
CA GLN A 218 -3.01 3.24 -16.48
C GLN A 218 -3.17 1.97 -15.65
N ALA A 219 -4.37 1.67 -15.15
CA ALA A 219 -4.65 0.40 -14.51
C ALA A 219 -5.95 -0.24 -14.98
N ASN A 220 -6.00 -1.56 -14.85
CA ASN A 220 -7.17 -2.39 -15.03
C ASN A 220 -7.16 -3.53 -13.99
N PRO A 221 -8.19 -4.38 -13.87
CA PRO A 221 -8.23 -5.44 -12.85
C PRO A 221 -7.07 -6.47 -12.91
N TYR A 222 -6.34 -6.51 -14.03
CA TYR A 222 -5.26 -7.46 -14.25
C TYR A 222 -3.89 -6.90 -13.83
N GLY A 223 -3.71 -5.58 -13.86
CA GLY A 223 -2.49 -4.91 -13.44
C GLY A 223 -2.50 -3.41 -13.70
N SER A 224 -1.32 -2.82 -13.77
CA SER A 224 -1.14 -1.41 -14.08
C SER A 224 0.13 -1.15 -14.88
N ARG A 225 0.21 0.03 -15.47
CA ARG A 225 1.33 0.52 -16.28
C ARG A 225 1.77 1.87 -15.78
N TYR A 226 3.08 2.03 -15.63
CA TYR A 226 3.70 3.35 -15.52
C TYR A 226 5.02 3.36 -16.29
N LYS A 227 5.22 4.42 -17.09
CA LYS A 227 6.29 4.53 -18.09
C LYS A 227 6.39 3.24 -18.93
N ASP A 228 7.57 2.63 -18.98
CA ASP A 228 7.95 1.45 -19.74
C ASP A 228 7.76 0.13 -18.97
N CYS A 229 7.10 0.17 -17.82
CA CYS A 229 6.93 -1.00 -16.94
C CYS A 229 5.45 -1.38 -16.74
N LEU A 230 5.19 -2.68 -16.66
CA LEU A 230 3.92 -3.25 -16.22
C LEU A 230 4.04 -3.88 -14.83
N PHE A 231 2.97 -3.80 -14.05
CA PHE A 231 2.89 -4.30 -12.67
C PHE A 231 1.65 -5.18 -12.51
N ALA A 232 1.81 -6.36 -11.91
CA ALA A 232 0.66 -7.20 -11.57
C ALA A 232 0.83 -7.98 -10.26
N TYR A 233 -0.28 -8.11 -9.53
CA TYR A 233 -0.40 -9.02 -8.40
C TYR A 233 -1.22 -10.25 -8.81
N ILE A 234 -0.67 -11.44 -8.63
CA ILE A 234 -1.16 -12.71 -9.16
C ILE A 234 -1.69 -13.60 -8.03
N SER A 235 -2.98 -13.94 -8.12
CA SER A 235 -3.69 -14.87 -7.25
C SER A 235 -3.97 -16.19 -7.98
N SER A 236 -4.51 -17.18 -7.27
CA SER A 236 -4.96 -18.45 -7.87
C SER A 236 -5.97 -18.24 -9.00
N GLN A 237 -6.87 -17.26 -8.85
CA GLN A 237 -7.85 -16.91 -9.87
C GLN A 237 -7.17 -16.53 -11.20
N LYS A 238 -6.11 -15.70 -11.16
CA LYS A 238 -5.39 -15.28 -12.36
C LYS A 238 -4.57 -16.42 -12.97
N VAL A 239 -4.00 -17.29 -12.13
CA VAL A 239 -3.30 -18.50 -12.59
C VAL A 239 -4.25 -19.45 -13.32
N ASN A 240 -5.44 -19.67 -12.76
CA ASN A 240 -6.42 -20.61 -13.32
C ASN A 240 -7.14 -20.05 -14.57
N ASN A 241 -7.22 -18.73 -14.72
CA ASN A 241 -7.84 -18.05 -15.85
C ASN A 241 -6.78 -17.33 -16.71
N TRP A 242 -5.78 -18.08 -17.15
CA TRP A 242 -4.63 -17.55 -17.90
C TRP A 242 -5.03 -16.68 -19.09
N GLN A 243 -5.96 -17.14 -19.93
CA GLN A 243 -6.33 -16.44 -21.16
C GLN A 243 -7.02 -15.10 -20.87
N ASP A 244 -7.88 -15.06 -19.85
CA ASP A 244 -8.55 -13.83 -19.41
C ASP A 244 -7.54 -12.86 -18.84
N PHE A 245 -6.62 -13.35 -18.00
CA PHE A 245 -5.50 -12.56 -17.50
C PHE A 245 -4.68 -11.99 -18.64
N LEU A 246 -4.21 -12.81 -19.57
CA LEU A 246 -3.34 -12.39 -20.66
C LEU A 246 -4.02 -11.35 -21.57
N THR A 247 -5.28 -11.61 -21.93
CA THR A 247 -6.07 -10.72 -22.79
C THR A 247 -6.26 -9.37 -22.12
N GLY A 248 -6.66 -9.37 -20.84
CA GLY A 248 -6.86 -8.15 -20.08
C GLY A 248 -5.55 -7.40 -19.80
N PHE A 249 -4.48 -8.12 -19.43
CA PHE A 249 -3.17 -7.52 -19.15
C PHE A 249 -2.53 -6.91 -20.39
N LYS A 250 -2.68 -7.54 -21.58
CA LYS A 250 -2.22 -7.00 -22.86
C LYS A 250 -2.89 -5.68 -23.25
N THR A 251 -4.05 -5.33 -22.68
CA THR A 251 -4.66 -4.00 -22.92
C THR A 251 -3.83 -2.84 -22.34
N LEU A 252 -2.97 -3.12 -21.35
CA LEU A 252 -2.03 -2.13 -20.80
C LEU A 252 -0.76 -2.02 -21.64
N TYR A 253 -0.47 -3.04 -22.46
CA TYR A 253 0.76 -3.11 -23.23
C TYR A 253 0.80 -2.08 -24.35
N ASN A 254 1.96 -1.47 -24.56
CA ASN A 254 2.29 -0.70 -25.76
C ASN A 254 3.74 -1.01 -26.18
N LYS A 255 4.17 -0.50 -27.33
CA LYS A 255 5.51 -0.74 -27.88
C LYS A 255 6.67 -0.22 -27.01
N ASP A 256 6.38 0.66 -26.06
CA ASP A 256 7.38 1.28 -25.19
C ASP A 256 7.60 0.47 -23.90
N ILE A 257 6.75 -0.54 -23.63
CA ILE A 257 6.94 -1.44 -22.50
C ILE A 257 8.16 -2.34 -22.75
N ASN A 258 9.07 -2.37 -21.76
CA ASN A 258 10.27 -3.21 -21.80
C ASN A 258 10.41 -4.15 -20.60
N HIS A 259 9.57 -4.03 -19.56
CA HIS A 259 9.69 -4.85 -18.36
C HIS A 259 8.34 -5.13 -17.69
N VAL A 260 8.21 -6.31 -17.07
CA VAL A 260 7.06 -6.68 -16.24
C VAL A 260 7.51 -7.10 -14.85
N TYR A 261 6.94 -6.47 -13.83
CA TYR A 261 7.12 -6.85 -12.43
C TYR A 261 5.87 -7.57 -11.91
N LEU A 262 6.07 -8.77 -11.37
CA LEU A 262 5.03 -9.61 -10.81
C LEU A 262 5.22 -9.79 -9.30
N ALA A 263 4.13 -9.65 -8.56
CA ALA A 263 4.03 -10.15 -7.20
C ALA A 263 2.98 -11.26 -7.12
N PHE A 264 3.17 -12.23 -6.22
CA PHE A 264 2.27 -13.38 -6.08
C PHE A 264 1.68 -13.46 -4.68
N ASN A 265 0.43 -13.90 -4.60
CA ASN A 265 -0.18 -14.33 -3.35
C ASN A 265 0.33 -15.73 -2.98
N TYR A 266 1.36 -15.86 -2.15
CA TYR A 266 1.87 -17.18 -1.75
C TYR A 266 1.01 -17.90 -0.70
N ASN A 267 -0.14 -17.35 -0.30
CA ASN A 267 -1.18 -18.12 0.37
C ASN A 267 -1.95 -19.02 -0.63
N GLU A 268 -1.91 -18.71 -1.92
CA GLU A 268 -2.72 -19.36 -2.95
C GLU A 268 -1.89 -19.98 -4.09
N VAL A 269 -0.72 -19.40 -4.39
CA VAL A 269 0.14 -19.79 -5.49
C VAL A 269 1.49 -20.23 -4.93
N ASP A 270 1.88 -21.48 -5.18
CA ASP A 270 3.20 -21.96 -4.76
C ASP A 270 4.34 -21.39 -5.62
N GLY A 271 5.58 -21.51 -5.13
CA GLY A 271 6.74 -20.95 -5.81
C GLY A 271 7.05 -21.58 -7.18
N LEU A 272 6.64 -22.83 -7.43
CA LEU A 272 6.84 -23.47 -8.73
C LEU A 272 5.86 -22.88 -9.75
N LYS A 273 4.58 -22.79 -9.40
CA LYS A 273 3.54 -22.17 -10.22
C LYS A 273 3.85 -20.71 -10.52
N ALA A 274 4.33 -19.95 -9.53
CA ALA A 274 4.73 -18.56 -9.73
C ALA A 274 5.82 -18.42 -10.82
N ARG A 275 6.86 -19.27 -10.76
CA ARG A 275 7.93 -19.29 -11.77
C ARG A 275 7.44 -19.75 -13.15
N GLN A 276 6.55 -20.72 -13.19
CA GLN A 276 5.95 -21.18 -14.45
C GLN A 276 5.12 -20.07 -15.11
N PHE A 277 4.28 -19.39 -14.32
CA PHE A 277 3.48 -18.25 -14.78
C PHE A 277 4.35 -17.12 -15.32
N ALA A 278 5.39 -16.71 -14.57
CA ALA A 278 6.31 -15.66 -15.02
C ALA A 278 7.02 -16.01 -16.33
N ARG A 279 7.50 -17.26 -16.47
CA ARG A 279 8.13 -17.75 -17.71
C ARG A 279 7.15 -17.76 -18.89
N GLN A 280 5.92 -18.21 -18.65
CA GLN A 280 4.89 -18.23 -19.68
C GLN A 280 4.57 -16.80 -20.17
N LEU A 281 4.44 -15.85 -19.24
CA LEU A 281 4.22 -14.44 -19.59
C LEU A 281 5.40 -13.82 -20.33
N GLN A 282 6.63 -14.16 -19.93
CA GLN A 282 7.83 -13.71 -20.61
C GLN A 282 7.88 -14.20 -22.06
N THR A 283 7.53 -15.47 -22.29
CA THR A 283 7.44 -16.03 -23.65
C THR A 283 6.36 -15.35 -24.48
N GLU A 284 5.19 -15.08 -23.90
CA GLU A 284 4.06 -14.45 -24.60
C GLU A 284 4.30 -12.98 -24.97
N LEU A 285 5.06 -12.24 -24.16
CA LEU A 285 5.29 -10.81 -24.36
C LEU A 285 6.64 -10.52 -25.03
N GLY A 286 7.59 -11.46 -24.98
CA GLY A 286 8.93 -11.25 -25.53
C GLY A 286 9.79 -10.23 -24.77
N ILE A 287 9.38 -9.85 -23.56
CA ILE A 287 10.08 -8.90 -22.69
C ILE A 287 10.37 -9.52 -21.31
N PRO A 288 11.41 -9.06 -20.59
CA PRO A 288 11.71 -9.53 -19.24
C PRO A 288 10.53 -9.50 -18.27
N VAL A 289 10.38 -10.58 -17.50
CA VAL A 289 9.39 -10.70 -16.41
C VAL A 289 10.10 -11.09 -15.12
N GLU A 290 10.00 -10.24 -14.10
CA GLU A 290 10.62 -10.44 -12.80
C GLU A 290 9.58 -10.68 -11.69
N ILE A 291 9.87 -11.63 -10.80
CA ILE A 291 9.08 -11.84 -9.57
C ILE A 291 9.73 -11.05 -8.44
N VAL A 292 9.00 -10.09 -7.88
CA VAL A 292 9.57 -9.08 -6.97
C VAL A 292 9.25 -9.30 -5.48
N ASN A 293 8.43 -10.30 -5.16
CA ASN A 293 8.05 -10.60 -3.78
C ASN A 293 8.44 -12.02 -3.35
N SER A 294 8.33 -12.28 -2.05
CA SER A 294 8.75 -13.51 -1.39
C SER A 294 7.62 -14.07 -0.53
N PRO A 295 7.59 -15.40 -0.28
CA PRO A 295 6.55 -16.07 0.51
C PRO A 295 6.73 -15.86 2.03
N VAL A 296 6.84 -14.60 2.45
CA VAL A 296 7.08 -14.19 3.85
C VAL A 296 5.99 -13.23 4.33
N LYS A 297 5.59 -13.38 5.59
CA LYS A 297 4.78 -12.41 6.36
C LYS A 297 5.50 -12.01 7.65
N VAL A 298 4.95 -11.06 8.42
CA VAL A 298 5.57 -10.61 9.69
C VAL A 298 5.95 -11.78 10.61
N ALA A 299 5.05 -12.75 10.80
CA ALA A 299 5.32 -13.90 11.66
C ALA A 299 6.51 -14.75 11.18
N ASP A 300 6.63 -14.97 9.86
CA ASP A 300 7.74 -15.76 9.29
C ASP A 300 9.10 -15.10 9.54
N LEU A 301 9.13 -13.77 9.62
CA LEU A 301 10.34 -13.00 9.86
C LEU A 301 10.71 -12.93 11.34
N ILE A 302 9.78 -13.07 12.27
CA ILE A 302 10.09 -13.08 13.71
C ILE A 302 11.01 -14.27 14.05
N PHE A 303 10.76 -15.42 13.44
CA PHE A 303 11.45 -16.69 13.73
C PHE A 303 12.69 -16.97 12.86
N ARG A 304 13.09 -16.03 12.01
CA ARG A 304 14.33 -16.10 11.20
C ARG A 304 15.44 -15.27 11.82
#